data_AF-A0A533RNX0-F1
#
_entry.id   AF-A0A533RNX0-F1
#
_cell.length_a   1.000
_cell.length_b   1.000
_cell.length_c   1.000
_cell.angle_alpha   90.00
_cell.angle_beta   90.00
_cell.angle_gamma   90.00
#
_symmetry.space_group_name_H-M   'P 1'
#
loop_
_entity.id
_entity.type
_entity.pdbx_description
1 polymer ?
#
loop_
_entity_poly.entity_id
_entity_poly.type
_entity_poly.pdbx_seq_one_letter_code
_entity_poly.pdbx_strand_id
1 'polypeptide(L)'
;MDLSPLLKTLIIINNYLHDVATAMLLSSALILLVLYRQAEKDGPGAIAWLAGARRPLSAIATWSIVWIVVGGIPRAVFFQAVEWNLSDPSNKYLFTALMVKHALMWVAVGLGVVLWVRVRGLLRSADEYEVQA
;
A
#
# COMPACT_ATOMS: atom_id res chain seq x y z
N MET A 1 -14.47 -25.07 -11.06
CA MET A 1 -15.62 -24.23 -10.67
C MET A 1 -15.83 -23.25 -11.81
N ASP A 2 -16.95 -23.34 -12.54
CA ASP A 2 -17.26 -22.37 -13.58
C ASP A 2 -17.81 -21.10 -12.93
N LEU A 3 -16.93 -20.12 -12.72
CA LEU A 3 -17.33 -18.79 -12.24
C LEU A 3 -18.12 -18.07 -13.33
N SER A 4 -19.20 -17.39 -12.95
CA SER A 4 -19.95 -16.53 -13.89
C SER A 4 -19.06 -15.42 -14.45
N PRO A 5 -19.32 -14.93 -15.68
CA PRO A 5 -18.54 -13.84 -16.28
C PRO A 5 -18.45 -12.61 -15.38
N LEU A 6 -19.56 -12.24 -14.74
CA LEU A 6 -19.64 -11.13 -13.79
C LEU A 6 -18.69 -11.33 -12.60
N LEU A 7 -18.68 -12.52 -12.00
CA LEU A 7 -17.83 -12.81 -10.85
C LEU A 7 -16.34 -12.76 -11.22
N LYS A 8 -15.97 -13.26 -12.40
CA LYS A 8 -14.59 -13.12 -12.93
C LYS A 8 -14.18 -11.66 -13.07
N THR A 9 -15.04 -10.81 -13.63
CA THR A 9 -14.79 -9.37 -13.76
C THR A 9 -14.61 -8.70 -12.39
N LEU A 10 -15.45 -9.02 -11.41
CA LEU A 10 -15.34 -8.46 -10.06
C LEU A 10 -14.02 -8.86 -9.37
N ILE A 11 -13.58 -10.11 -9.55
CA ILE A 11 -12.29 -10.57 -9.01
C ILE A 11 -11.12 -9.82 -9.66
N ILE A 12 -11.15 -9.64 -10.99
CA ILE A 12 -10.13 -8.88 -11.71
C ILE A 12 -10.07 -7.44 -11.19
N ILE A 13 -11.23 -6.77 -11.07
CA ILE A 13 -11.32 -5.41 -10.52
C ILE A 13 -10.75 -5.37 -9.09
N ASN A 14 -11.10 -6.34 -8.23
CA ASN A 14 -10.56 -6.44 -6.89
C ASN A 14 -9.02 -6.58 -6.89
N ASN A 15 -8.46 -7.39 -7.78
CA ASN A 15 -7.01 -7.57 -7.90
C ASN A 15 -6.32 -6.25 -8.30
N TYR A 16 -6.92 -5.48 -9.22
CA TYR A 16 -6.45 -4.14 -9.56
C TYR A 16 -6.53 -3.17 -8.38
N LEU A 17 -7.66 -3.12 -7.67
CA LEU A 17 -7.83 -2.25 -6.50
C LEU A 17 -6.85 -2.59 -5.37
N HIS A 18 -6.58 -3.89 -5.14
CA HIS A 18 -5.56 -4.35 -4.21
C HIS A 18 -4.17 -3.86 -4.61
N ASP A 19 -3.83 -3.92 -5.90
CA ASP A 19 -2.53 -3.44 -6.40
C ASP A 19 -2.40 -1.91 -6.24
N VAL A 20 -3.47 -1.17 -6.55
CA VAL A 20 -3.55 0.29 -6.31
C VAL A 20 -3.38 0.62 -4.82
N ALA A 21 -4.05 -0.11 -3.92
CA ALA A 21 -3.91 0.10 -2.48
C ALA A 21 -2.45 -0.09 -2.02
N THR A 22 -1.73 -1.07 -2.56
CA THR A 22 -0.31 -1.25 -2.27
C THR A 22 0.53 -0.06 -2.71
N ALA A 23 0.30 0.47 -3.92
CA ALA A 23 1.00 1.65 -4.41
C ALA A 23 0.66 2.90 -3.59
N MET A 24 -0.59 3.06 -3.15
CA MET A 24 -1.05 4.17 -2.33
C MET A 24 -0.43 4.14 -0.93
N LEU A 25 -0.30 2.95 -0.32
CA LEU A 25 0.38 2.78 0.96
C LEU A 25 1.84 3.23 0.88
N LEU A 26 2.59 2.70 -0.10
CA LEU A 26 3.99 3.04 -0.26
C LEU A 26 4.19 4.54 -0.59
N SER A 27 3.40 5.08 -1.52
CA SER A 27 3.50 6.47 -1.94
C SER A 27 3.16 7.43 -0.81
N SER A 28 2.08 7.18 -0.06
CA SER A 28 1.72 8.04 1.08
C SER A 28 2.78 8.03 2.18
N ALA A 29 3.37 6.86 2.48
CA ALA A 29 4.45 6.75 3.45
C ALA A 29 5.73 7.49 2.98
N LEU A 30 6.08 7.38 1.70
CA LEU A 30 7.23 8.09 1.12
C LEU A 30 7.02 9.61 1.09
N ILE A 31 5.84 10.07 0.66
CA ILE A 31 5.50 11.50 0.63
C ILE A 31 5.62 12.08 2.04
N LEU A 32 5.04 11.42 3.05
CA LEU A 32 5.10 11.91 4.42
C LEU A 32 6.52 11.91 4.97
N LEU A 33 7.35 10.92 4.63
CA LEU A 33 8.77 10.90 5.01
C LEU A 33 9.55 12.07 4.38
N VAL A 34 9.33 12.35 3.10
CA VAL A 34 10.01 13.44 2.39
C VAL A 34 9.60 14.79 2.98
N LEU A 35 8.29 15.00 3.19
CA LEU A 35 7.78 16.23 3.79
C LEU A 35 8.31 16.42 5.22
N TYR A 36 8.39 15.36 6.01
CA TYR A 36 8.99 15.42 7.35
C TYR A 36 10.46 15.86 7.30
N ARG A 37 11.27 15.25 6.43
CA ARG A 37 12.70 15.60 6.28
C ARG A 37 12.92 17.02 5.77
N GLN A 38 11.95 17.57 5.03
CA GLN A 38 11.99 18.96 4.60
C GLN A 38 11.63 19.88 5.76
N ALA A 39 10.54 19.60 6.47
CA ALA A 39 10.11 20.37 7.63
C ALA A 39 11.16 20.39 8.75
N GLU A 40 11.88 19.29 8.97
CA GLU A 40 12.99 19.22 9.93
C GLU A 40 14.11 20.23 9.65
N LYS A 41 14.35 20.59 8.38
CA LYS A 41 15.34 21.60 7.99
C LYS A 41 14.82 23.02 8.13
N ASP A 42 13.53 23.21 7.89
CA ASP A 42 12.88 24.53 7.87
C ASP A 42 12.48 25.00 9.28
N GLY A 43 12.55 24.11 10.27
CA GLY A 43 12.35 24.42 11.69
C GLY A 43 10.94 24.13 12.21
N PRO A 44 10.66 24.44 13.49
CA PRO A 44 9.46 23.98 14.19
C PRO A 44 8.14 24.39 13.52
N GLY A 45 8.07 25.58 12.92
CA GLY A 45 6.86 26.06 12.24
C GLY A 45 6.45 25.24 11.01
N ALA A 46 7.42 24.66 10.30
CA ALA A 46 7.14 23.78 9.16
C ALA A 46 6.61 22.41 9.61
N ILE A 47 7.04 21.94 10.78
CA ILE A 47 6.56 20.69 11.38
C ILE A 47 5.10 20.84 11.83
N ALA A 48 4.74 21.96 12.44
CA ALA A 48 3.35 22.26 12.81
C ALA A 48 2.41 22.29 11.59
N TRP A 49 2.86 22.86 10.46
CA TRP A 49 2.09 22.81 9.21
C TRP A 49 1.90 21.37 8.70
N LEU A 50 2.94 20.53 8.79
CA LEU A 50 2.88 19.13 8.39
C LEU A 50 1.87 18.32 9.23
N ALA A 51 1.66 18.69 10.50
CA ALA A 51 0.64 18.07 11.34
C ALA A 51 -0.78 18.22 10.77
N GLY A 52 -1.07 19.33 10.05
CA GLY A 52 -2.32 19.52 9.33
C GLY A 52 -2.48 18.59 8.12
N ALA A 53 -1.41 18.40 7.34
CA ALA A 53 -1.38 17.51 6.17
C ALA A 53 -1.35 16.00 6.54
N ARG A 54 -1.02 15.69 7.80
CA ARG A 54 -0.95 14.32 8.33
C ARG A 54 -2.27 13.58 8.25
N ARG A 55 -3.40 14.21 8.59
CA ARG A 55 -4.72 13.55 8.66
C ARG A 55 -5.13 12.86 7.35
N PRO A 56 -5.17 13.54 6.19
CA PRO A 56 -5.58 12.90 4.94
C PRO A 56 -4.60 11.80 4.51
N LEU A 57 -3.29 12.02 4.64
CA LEU A 57 -2.26 11.03 4.30
C LEU A 57 -2.36 9.78 5.20
N SER A 58 -2.68 9.97 6.49
CA SER A 58 -2.87 8.88 7.44
C SER A 58 -4.12 8.07 7.15
N ALA A 59 -5.20 8.73 6.73
CA ALA A 59 -6.42 8.07 6.33
C ALA A 59 -6.17 7.19 5.09
N ILE A 60 -5.48 7.72 4.08
CA ILE A 60 -5.11 6.98 2.86
C ILE A 60 -4.28 5.74 3.19
N ALA A 61 -3.22 5.87 4.00
CA ALA A 61 -2.37 4.74 4.37
C ALA A 61 -3.16 3.66 5.15
N THR A 62 -4.03 4.08 6.07
CA THR A 62 -4.86 3.16 6.87
C THR A 62 -5.89 2.44 6.00
N TRP A 63 -6.61 3.15 5.15
CA TRP A 63 -7.55 2.57 4.19
C TRP A 63 -6.86 1.61 3.23
N SER A 64 -5.65 1.97 2.78
CA SER A 64 -4.84 1.10 1.93
C SER A 64 -4.49 -0.21 2.63
N ILE A 65 -4.04 -0.17 3.89
CA ILE A 65 -3.75 -1.38 4.69
C ILE A 65 -5.01 -2.24 4.86
N VAL A 66 -6.14 -1.63 5.23
CA VAL A 66 -7.41 -2.35 5.40
C VAL A 66 -7.81 -3.04 4.09
N TRP A 67 -7.72 -2.33 2.96
CA TRP A 67 -8.07 -2.90 1.66
C TRP A 67 -7.08 -3.98 1.18
N ILE A 68 -5.79 -3.84 1.47
CA ILE A 68 -4.80 -4.89 1.16
C ILE A 68 -5.18 -6.19 1.87
N VAL A 69 -5.56 -6.12 3.16
CA VAL A 69 -5.97 -7.30 3.92
C VAL A 69 -7.30 -7.85 3.40
N VAL A 70 -8.33 -7.02 3.27
CA VAL A 70 -9.69 -7.45 2.89
C VAL A 70 -9.74 -7.89 1.42
N GLY A 71 -9.22 -7.06 0.51
CA GLY A 71 -9.14 -7.35 -0.93
C GLY A 71 -8.13 -8.46 -1.27
N GLY A 72 -7.18 -8.74 -0.36
CA GLY A 72 -6.28 -9.88 -0.47
C GLY A 72 -7.00 -11.23 -0.32
N ILE A 73 -8.10 -11.29 0.42
CA ILE A 73 -8.86 -12.53 0.67
C ILE A 73 -9.46 -13.09 -0.63
N PRO A 74 -10.30 -12.34 -1.40
CA PRO A 74 -10.81 -12.84 -2.68
C PRO A 74 -9.69 -13.22 -3.65
N ARG A 75 -8.60 -12.44 -3.67
CA ARG A 75 -7.44 -12.71 -4.53
C ARG A 75 -6.80 -14.05 -4.21
N ALA A 76 -6.58 -14.35 -2.94
CA ALA A 76 -5.96 -15.61 -2.51
C ALA A 76 -6.89 -16.82 -2.77
N VAL A 77 -8.18 -16.67 -2.50
CA VAL A 77 -9.17 -17.75 -2.68
C VAL A 77 -9.40 -18.08 -4.15
N PHE A 78 -9.51 -17.08 -5.02
CA PHE A 78 -9.79 -17.28 -6.44
C PHE A 78 -8.56 -17.27 -7.34
N PHE A 79 -7.35 -17.26 -6.75
CA PHE A 79 -6.08 -17.25 -7.50
C PHE A 79 -6.01 -18.35 -8.55
N GLN A 80 -6.35 -19.58 -8.14
CA GLN A 80 -6.33 -20.75 -9.03
C GLN A 80 -7.46 -20.74 -10.08
N ALA A 81 -8.54 -20.00 -9.85
CA ALA A 81 -9.70 -20.01 -10.75
C ALA A 81 -9.60 -18.94 -11.86
N VAL A 82 -8.83 -17.88 -11.63
CA VAL A 82 -8.77 -16.71 -12.52
C VAL A 82 -7.37 -16.52 -13.12
N GLU A 83 -6.30 -16.82 -12.37
CA GLU A 83 -4.92 -16.62 -12.84
C GLU A 83 -4.25 -17.93 -13.30
N TRP A 84 -4.87 -19.08 -13.06
CA TRP A 84 -4.27 -20.41 -13.31
C TRP A 84 -4.85 -21.12 -14.55
N ASN A 85 -4.62 -20.55 -15.72
CA ASN A 85 -4.56 -21.32 -16.99
C ASN A 85 -3.09 -21.69 -17.31
N LEU A 86 -2.34 -22.10 -16.28
CA LEU A 86 -0.91 -22.46 -16.35
C LEU A 86 -0.66 -23.85 -16.93
N SER A 87 -1.71 -24.64 -17.17
CA SER A 87 -1.61 -25.94 -17.84
C SER A 87 -1.25 -25.80 -19.33
N ASP A 88 -1.33 -24.59 -19.88
CA ASP A 88 -0.90 -24.30 -21.25
C ASP A 88 0.62 -24.02 -21.29
N PRO A 89 1.43 -24.87 -21.96
CA PRO A 89 2.87 -24.71 -22.06
C PRO A 89 3.33 -23.39 -22.69
N SER A 90 2.45 -22.68 -23.38
CA SER A 90 2.72 -21.36 -23.97
C SER A 90 2.83 -20.22 -22.93
N ASN A 91 2.37 -20.44 -21.69
CA ASN A 91 2.28 -19.40 -20.64
C ASN A 91 3.51 -19.32 -19.71
N LYS A 92 4.66 -19.92 -20.06
CA LYS A 92 5.88 -19.93 -19.21
C LYS A 92 6.35 -18.53 -18.81
N TYR A 93 6.26 -17.55 -19.71
CA TYR A 93 6.65 -16.17 -19.41
C TYR A 93 5.66 -15.45 -18.49
N LEU A 94 4.38 -15.84 -18.56
CA LEU A 94 3.33 -15.30 -17.69
C LEU A 94 3.58 -15.70 -16.24
N PHE A 95 4.01 -16.95 -15.99
CA PHE A 95 4.40 -17.42 -14.67
C PHE A 95 5.50 -16.57 -14.05
N THR A 96 6.60 -16.37 -14.79
CA THR A 96 7.74 -15.57 -14.31
C THR A 96 7.33 -14.13 -14.03
N ALA A 97 6.55 -13.52 -14.93
CA ALA A 97 6.04 -12.15 -14.72
C ALA A 97 5.16 -12.06 -13.46
N LEU A 98 4.31 -13.07 -13.22
CA LEU A 98 3.45 -13.12 -12.04
C LEU A 98 4.26 -13.26 -10.74
N MET A 99 5.32 -14.07 -10.74
CA MET A 99 6.21 -14.22 -9.59
C MET A 99 6.97 -12.92 -9.29
N VAL A 100 7.53 -12.27 -10.30
CA VAL A 100 8.18 -10.96 -10.15
C VAL A 100 7.20 -9.93 -9.60
N LYS A 101 5.98 -9.88 -10.13
CA LYS A 101 4.92 -9.02 -9.61
C LYS A 101 4.70 -9.27 -8.11
N HIS A 102 4.48 -10.50 -7.68
CA HIS A 102 4.24 -10.79 -6.26
C HIS A 102 5.43 -10.42 -5.37
N ALA A 103 6.66 -10.69 -5.81
CA ALA A 103 7.85 -10.28 -5.07
C ALA A 103 7.93 -8.75 -4.90
N LEU A 104 7.71 -8.00 -5.97
CA LEU A 104 7.67 -6.53 -5.92
C LEU A 104 6.55 -6.02 -5.01
N MET A 105 5.36 -6.63 -5.07
CA MET A 105 4.23 -6.25 -4.22
C MET A 105 4.51 -6.52 -2.74
N TRP A 106 5.11 -7.66 -2.40
CA TRP A 106 5.54 -7.96 -1.04
C TRP A 106 6.55 -6.94 -0.51
N VAL A 107 7.55 -6.59 -1.33
CA VAL A 107 8.52 -5.55 -0.98
C VAL A 107 7.84 -4.20 -0.80
N ALA A 108 6.94 -3.82 -1.70
CA ALA A 108 6.23 -2.54 -1.63
C ALA A 108 5.34 -2.42 -0.39
N VAL A 109 4.57 -3.47 -0.06
CA VAL A 109 3.77 -3.52 1.18
C VAL A 109 4.69 -3.47 2.40
N GLY A 110 5.74 -4.29 2.44
CA GLY A 110 6.68 -4.34 3.56
C GLY A 110 7.35 -2.98 3.82
N LEU A 111 7.90 -2.36 2.77
CA LEU A 111 8.49 -1.02 2.86
C LEU A 111 7.44 0.02 3.24
N GLY A 112 6.26 -0.02 2.62
CA GLY A 112 5.16 0.90 2.94
C GLY A 112 4.78 0.86 4.41
N VAL A 113 4.60 -0.34 4.98
CA VAL A 113 4.31 -0.52 6.42
C VAL A 113 5.46 -0.05 7.31
N VAL A 114 6.70 -0.42 7.01
CA VAL A 114 7.87 -0.03 7.82
C VAL A 114 8.04 1.49 7.83
N LEU A 115 7.97 2.13 6.67
CA LEU A 115 8.04 3.58 6.54
C LEU A 115 6.89 4.26 7.26
N TRP A 116 5.68 3.73 7.13
CA TRP A 116 4.48 4.24 7.78
C TRP A 116 4.60 4.21 9.32
N VAL A 117 5.07 3.10 9.89
CA VAL A 117 5.31 2.98 11.33
C VAL A 117 6.40 3.95 11.78
N ARG A 118 7.50 4.04 11.03
CA ARG A 118 8.62 4.95 11.34
C ARG A 118 8.18 6.41 11.38
N VAL A 119 7.48 6.87 10.33
CA VAL A 119 7.06 8.27 10.20
C VAL A 119 5.99 8.63 11.23
N ARG A 120 5.06 7.71 11.56
CA ARG A 120 4.12 7.93 12.68
C ARG A 120 4.83 8.11 14.01
N GLY A 121 5.91 7.37 14.27
CA GLY A 121 6.72 7.54 15.46
C GLY A 121 7.37 8.92 15.54
N LEU A 122 8.01 9.36 14.44
CA LEU A 122 8.67 10.66 14.35
C LEU A 122 7.71 11.84 14.59
N LEU A 123 6.53 11.79 13.97
CA LEU A 123 5.52 12.84 14.14
C LEU A 123 4.94 12.89 15.56
N ARG A 124 4.80 11.75 16.23
CA ARG A 124 4.32 11.73 17.63
C ARG A 124 5.32 12.41 18.57
N SER A 125 6.61 12.17 18.38
CA SER A 125 7.64 12.85 19.16
C SER A 125 7.66 14.36 18.91
N ALA A 126 7.40 14.81 17.68
CA ALA A 126 7.31 16.24 17.37
C ALA A 126 6.13 16.92 18.09
N ASP A 127 4.96 16.29 18.14
CA ASP A 127 3.79 16.80 18.89
C ASP A 127 4.13 16.95 20.40
N GLU A 128 4.94 16.04 20.98
CA GLU A 128 5.34 16.08 22.39
C GLU A 128 6.31 17.23 22.71
N TYR A 129 7.15 17.65 21.75
CA TYR A 129 8.07 18.79 21.91
C TYR A 129 7.34 20.14 21.84
N GLU A 130 6.33 20.29 20.97
CA GLU A 130 5.56 21.53 20.83
C GLU A 130 4.70 21.83 22.08
N VAL A 131 4.25 20.80 22.80
CA VAL A 131 3.50 20.96 24.06
C VAL A 131 4.40 21.39 25.24
N GLN A 132 5.71 21.18 25.14
CA GLN A 132 6.68 21.48 26.22
C GLN A 132 7.45 22.80 26.03
N ALA A 133 7.39 23.41 24.84
CA ALA A 133 8.06 24.68 24.49
C ALA A 133 7.13 25.88 24.70
#